data_AF-A0A2R4M394-F1
#
_entry.id   AF-A0A2R4M394-F1
#
_cell.length_a   1.000
_cell.length_b   1.000
_cell.length_c   1.000
_cell.angle_alpha   90.00
_cell.angle_beta   90.00
_cell.angle_gamma   90.00
#
_symmetry.space_group_name_H-M   'P 1'
#
loop_
_entity.id
_entity.type
_entity.pdbx_description
1 polymer ?
#
loop_
_entity_poly.entity_id
_entity_poly.type
_entity_poly.pdbx_seq_one_letter_code
_entity_poly.pdbx_strand_id
1 'polypeptide(L)'
;MVDQMDGRTGFRLMQHVLQDMAKWTIIALAIAASVSTALSFAGLWPWLGMQVEIHGGETVQVGPYVQTGLTILLLSLCAFLPGVNRMLDLERSHRSFAVSMQDVAQAYRLSHATDRDSAFALSSEFDSVRARLHHLRAHPDLASLEPEVMELAAQMSHTTRDLAQIYSDEKVTRAKVFLTERQQDLEAFQDKLDLALSITEELKRWQRDIEASEREANRHMDRLERDLKEVLPGLGYELDDLDMADDDGKVVSMPKSAMSTPDRTN
;
A
#
# COMPACT_ATOMS: atom_id res chain seq x y z
N MET A 1 -15.90 -8.73 -25.84
CA MET A 1 -14.96 -8.41 -24.73
C MET A 1 -15.22 -7.04 -24.09
N VAL A 2 -15.86 -6.09 -24.79
CA VAL A 2 -16.27 -4.78 -24.25
C VAL A 2 -17.51 -4.87 -23.34
N ASP A 3 -18.43 -5.80 -23.62
CA ASP A 3 -19.71 -5.95 -22.87
C ASP A 3 -19.56 -6.54 -21.45
N GLN A 4 -18.48 -7.29 -21.19
CA GLN A 4 -18.22 -7.90 -19.87
C GLN A 4 -17.52 -6.94 -18.89
N MET A 5 -17.02 -5.80 -19.36
CA MET A 5 -16.41 -4.77 -18.52
C MET A 5 -17.46 -3.86 -17.87
N ASP A 6 -18.61 -3.64 -18.52
CA ASP A 6 -19.63 -2.68 -18.08
C ASP A 6 -20.46 -3.19 -16.89
N GLY A 7 -20.72 -4.51 -16.84
CA GLY A 7 -21.41 -5.14 -15.70
C GLY A 7 -20.60 -5.10 -14.38
N ARG A 8 -19.26 -5.12 -14.46
CA ARG A 8 -18.37 -5.08 -13.28
C ARG A 8 -18.20 -3.67 -12.72
N THR A 9 -18.34 -2.64 -13.54
CA THR A 9 -18.39 -1.23 -13.11
C THR A 9 -19.72 -0.90 -12.46
N GLY A 10 -20.84 -1.32 -13.06
CA GLY A 10 -22.18 -1.11 -12.49
C GLY A 10 -22.35 -1.75 -11.09
N PHE A 11 -21.88 -2.98 -10.91
CA PHE A 11 -21.95 -3.67 -9.60
C PHE A 11 -21.16 -2.95 -8.50
N ARG A 12 -19.98 -2.41 -8.82
CA ARG A 12 -19.15 -1.67 -7.86
C ARG A 12 -19.76 -0.32 -7.49
N LEU A 13 -20.35 0.37 -8.45
CA LEU A 13 -21.05 1.64 -8.24
C LEU A 13 -22.26 1.44 -7.32
N MET A 14 -23.04 0.38 -7.57
CA MET A 14 -24.15 -0.02 -6.71
C MET A 14 -23.69 -0.33 -5.28
N GLN A 15 -22.60 -1.07 -5.13
CA GLN A 15 -22.03 -1.40 -3.83
C GLN A 15 -21.59 -0.16 -3.05
N HIS A 16 -20.98 0.84 -3.71
CA HIS A 16 -20.58 2.09 -3.08
C HIS A 16 -21.76 2.93 -2.61
N VAL A 17 -22.77 3.10 -3.47
CA VAL A 17 -24.00 3.81 -3.11
C VAL A 17 -24.68 3.14 -1.91
N LEU A 18 -24.78 1.81 -1.92
CA LEU A 18 -25.38 1.06 -0.81
C LEU A 18 -24.59 1.19 0.50
N GLN A 19 -23.25 1.13 0.43
CA GLN A 19 -22.38 1.32 1.60
C GLN A 19 -22.49 2.74 2.18
N ASP A 20 -22.51 3.77 1.35
CA ASP A 20 -22.60 5.15 1.82
C ASP A 20 -24.00 5.45 2.38
N MET A 21 -25.06 4.93 1.75
CA MET A 21 -26.41 4.99 2.32
C MET A 21 -26.47 4.32 3.69
N ALA A 22 -25.90 3.11 3.85
CA ALA A 22 -25.88 2.41 5.13
C ALA A 22 -25.17 3.23 6.23
N LYS A 23 -24.01 3.82 5.93
CA LYS A 23 -23.28 4.68 6.89
C LYS A 23 -24.13 5.88 7.32
N TRP A 24 -24.72 6.59 6.36
CA TRP A 24 -25.55 7.76 6.65
C TRP A 24 -26.80 7.39 7.47
N THR A 25 -27.41 6.24 7.20
CA THR A 25 -28.56 5.78 8.01
C THR A 25 -28.16 5.48 9.46
N ILE A 26 -27.00 4.87 9.70
CA ILE A 26 -26.48 4.59 11.05
C ILE A 26 -26.19 5.90 11.79
N ILE A 27 -25.54 6.87 11.14
CA ILE A 27 -25.24 8.18 11.72
C ILE A 27 -26.53 8.93 12.07
N ALA A 28 -27.51 8.94 11.16
CA ALA A 28 -28.80 9.59 11.40
C ALA A 28 -29.55 8.95 12.59
N LEU A 29 -29.54 7.62 12.67
CA LEU A 29 -30.15 6.88 13.79
C LEU A 29 -29.45 7.17 15.12
N ALA A 30 -28.11 7.24 15.12
CA ALA A 30 -27.33 7.59 16.30
C ALA A 30 -27.66 9.00 16.80
N ILE A 31 -27.72 9.99 15.91
CA ILE A 31 -28.10 11.36 16.25
C ILE A 31 -29.52 11.39 16.82
N ALA A 32 -30.49 10.74 16.16
CA ALA A 32 -31.87 10.68 16.63
C ALA A 32 -31.98 10.05 18.02
N ALA A 33 -31.26 8.95 18.27
CA ALA A 33 -31.21 8.29 19.57
C ALA A 33 -30.56 9.18 20.64
N SER A 34 -29.44 9.86 20.33
CA SER A 34 -28.79 10.79 21.27
C SER A 34 -29.69 11.98 21.62
N VAL A 35 -30.37 12.55 20.63
CA VAL A 35 -31.33 13.65 20.83
C VAL A 35 -32.51 13.19 21.68
N SER A 36 -33.08 12.01 21.39
CA SER A 36 -34.18 11.43 22.17
C SER A 36 -33.78 11.20 23.64
N THR A 37 -32.59 10.66 23.89
CA THR A 37 -32.07 10.44 25.25
C THR A 37 -31.78 11.76 25.97
N ALA A 38 -31.24 12.78 25.28
CA ALA A 38 -31.01 14.10 25.86
C ALA A 38 -32.32 14.83 26.22
N LEU A 39 -33.33 14.78 25.35
CA LEU A 39 -34.65 15.35 25.60
C LEU A 39 -35.39 14.65 26.75
N SER A 40 -35.23 13.33 26.86
CA SER A 40 -35.79 12.54 27.96
C SER A 40 -35.11 12.85 29.30
N PHE A 41 -33.79 13.06 29.26
CA PHE A 41 -33.02 13.49 30.43
C PHE A 41 -33.37 14.91 30.89
N ALA A 42 -33.62 15.83 29.95
CA ALA A 42 -34.07 17.19 30.24
C ALA A 42 -35.54 17.26 30.74
N GLY A 43 -36.26 16.13 30.78
CA GLY A 43 -37.66 16.06 31.19
C GLY A 43 -38.63 16.66 30.17
N LEU A 44 -38.17 16.95 28.95
CA LEU A 44 -38.98 17.51 27.87
C LEU A 44 -39.73 16.42 27.08
N TRP A 45 -39.23 15.18 27.09
CA TRP A 45 -39.83 14.03 26.41
C TRP A 45 -40.01 12.86 27.40
N PRO A 46 -41.11 12.10 27.37
CA PRO A 46 -41.21 10.85 28.13
C PRO A 46 -40.15 9.83 27.68
N TRP A 47 -39.58 9.12 28.66
CA TRP A 47 -38.73 7.96 28.44
C TRP A 47 -39.49 6.84 27.72
N LEU A 48 -38.77 5.96 27.03
CA LEU A 48 -39.35 4.79 26.39
C LEU A 48 -40.15 3.97 27.42
N GLY A 49 -41.43 3.71 27.17
CA GLY A 49 -42.27 2.92 28.06
C GLY A 49 -42.06 1.42 27.83
N MET A 50 -41.22 0.78 28.65
CA MET A 50 -41.07 -0.69 28.64
C MET A 50 -41.10 -1.21 30.08
N GLN A 51 -42.02 -2.12 30.34
CA GLN A 51 -42.19 -2.81 31.61
C GLN A 51 -41.81 -4.27 31.42
N VAL A 52 -40.96 -4.80 32.29
CA VAL A 52 -40.60 -6.23 32.30
C VAL A 52 -41.09 -6.81 33.60
N GLU A 53 -41.89 -7.85 33.51
CA GLU A 53 -42.32 -8.65 34.65
C GLU A 53 -41.44 -9.91 34.71
N ILE A 54 -40.72 -10.07 35.82
CA ILE A 54 -39.97 -11.30 36.09
C ILE A 54 -40.87 -12.15 36.99
N HIS A 55 -41.33 -13.28 36.44
CA HIS A 55 -42.26 -14.27 37.02
C HIS A 55 -42.74 -13.98 38.45
N GLY A 56 -43.89 -13.29 38.58
CA GLY A 56 -44.57 -13.05 39.85
C GLY A 56 -44.03 -11.90 40.71
N GLY A 57 -43.14 -11.05 40.17
CA GLY A 57 -42.56 -9.89 40.86
C GLY A 57 -43.17 -8.53 40.46
N GLU A 58 -42.71 -7.45 41.13
CA GLU A 58 -43.07 -6.07 40.80
C GLU A 58 -42.62 -5.69 39.38
N THR A 59 -43.46 -4.93 38.66
CA THR A 59 -43.14 -4.42 37.32
C THR A 59 -42.04 -3.36 37.41
N VAL A 60 -40.86 -3.66 36.88
CA VAL A 60 -39.75 -2.70 36.81
C VAL A 60 -39.83 -1.94 35.49
N GLN A 61 -39.71 -0.61 35.55
CA GLN A 61 -39.54 0.21 34.35
C GLN A 61 -38.11 0.07 33.82
N VAL A 62 -37.96 -0.67 32.71
CA VAL A 62 -36.65 -0.95 32.10
C VAL A 62 -36.35 0.03 30.96
N GLY A 63 -37.36 0.76 30.50
CA GLY A 63 -37.30 1.72 29.40
C GLY A 63 -36.09 2.66 29.38
N PRO A 64 -35.78 3.38 30.47
CA PRO A 64 -34.60 4.25 30.53
C PRO A 64 -33.27 3.51 30.29
N TYR A 65 -33.13 2.29 30.83
CA TYR A 65 -31.94 1.47 30.65
C TYR A 65 -31.79 0.95 29.21
N VAL A 66 -32.90 0.56 28.58
CA VAL A 66 -32.91 0.13 27.17
C VAL A 66 -32.57 1.31 26.24
N GLN A 67 -33.18 2.47 26.47
CA GLN A 67 -32.96 3.66 25.65
C GLN A 67 -31.50 4.14 25.75
N THR A 68 -30.96 4.24 26.97
CA THR A 68 -29.55 4.60 27.18
C THR A 68 -28.59 3.56 26.60
N GLY A 69 -28.85 2.27 26.81
CA GLY A 69 -28.06 1.18 26.24
C GLY A 69 -28.02 1.21 24.71
N LEU A 70 -29.17 1.41 24.06
CA LEU A 70 -29.27 1.55 22.60
C LEU A 70 -28.47 2.77 22.10
N THR A 71 -28.51 3.87 22.84
CA THR A 71 -27.77 5.09 22.49
C THR A 71 -26.26 4.84 22.55
N ILE A 72 -25.77 4.19 23.62
CA ILE A 72 -24.36 3.84 23.78
C ILE A 72 -23.89 2.89 22.67
N LEU A 73 -24.72 1.90 22.32
CA LEU A 73 -24.43 0.95 21.24
C LEU A 73 -24.29 1.67 19.89
N LEU A 74 -25.21 2.58 19.55
CA LEU A 74 -25.15 3.35 18.31
C LEU A 74 -23.93 4.29 18.27
N LEU A 75 -23.59 4.93 19.39
CA LEU A 75 -22.38 5.75 19.50
C LEU A 75 -21.10 4.92 19.36
N SER A 76 -21.07 3.72 19.95
CA SER A 76 -19.96 2.77 19.78
C SER A 76 -19.79 2.38 18.32
N LEU A 77 -20.89 2.05 17.63
CA LEU A 77 -20.87 1.74 16.20
C LEU A 77 -20.33 2.92 15.37
N CYS A 78 -20.72 4.15 15.70
CA CYS A 78 -20.17 5.37 15.11
C CYS A 78 -18.66 5.55 15.34
N ALA A 79 -18.12 5.11 16.47
CA ALA A 79 -16.68 5.16 16.71
C ALA A 79 -15.88 4.19 15.81
N PHE A 80 -16.49 3.12 15.32
CA PHE A 80 -15.85 2.16 14.39
C PHE A 80 -15.91 2.58 12.91
N LEU A 81 -16.87 3.44 12.51
CA LEU A 81 -17.01 3.96 11.14
C LEU A 81 -15.72 4.56 10.54
N PRO A 82 -14.93 5.42 11.23
CA PRO A 82 -13.69 5.96 10.67
C PRO A 82 -12.64 4.89 10.40
N GLY A 83 -12.58 3.82 11.22
CA GLY A 83 -11.68 2.68 11.00
C GLY A 83 -12.04 1.89 9.74
N VAL A 84 -13.34 1.63 9.54
CA VAL A 84 -13.84 0.93 8.34
C VAL A 84 -13.62 1.77 7.08
N ASN A 85 -13.83 3.08 7.15
CA ASN A 85 -13.56 3.98 6.01
C ASN A 85 -12.08 4.00 5.65
N ARG A 86 -11.19 4.10 6.64
CA ARG A 86 -9.74 4.06 6.41
C ARG A 86 -9.29 2.76 5.75
N MET A 87 -9.85 1.62 6.16
CA MET A 87 -9.56 0.32 5.56
C MET A 87 -10.04 0.24 4.09
N LEU A 88 -11.27 0.70 3.82
CA LEU A 88 -11.82 0.74 2.46
C LEU A 88 -11.03 1.69 1.53
N ASP A 89 -10.55 2.81 2.06
CA ASP A 89 -9.72 3.76 1.31
C ASP A 89 -8.33 3.19 1.01
N LEU A 90 -7.75 2.39 1.92
CA LEU A 90 -6.50 1.67 1.67
C LEU A 90 -6.65 0.63 0.56
N GLU A 91 -7.75 -0.15 0.57
CA GLU A 91 -8.04 -1.10 -0.51
C GLU A 91 -8.25 -0.42 -1.87
N ARG A 92 -8.94 0.73 -1.87
CA ARG A 92 -9.13 1.54 -3.08
C ARG A 92 -7.82 2.14 -3.57
N SER A 93 -7.02 2.70 -2.67
CA SER A 93 -5.71 3.28 -2.96
C SER A 93 -4.77 2.23 -3.55
N HIS A 94 -4.73 1.03 -2.97
CA HIS A 94 -3.94 -0.08 -3.49
C HIS A 94 -4.42 -0.53 -4.90
N ARG A 95 -5.73 -0.50 -5.16
CA ARG A 95 -6.30 -0.82 -6.48
C ARG A 95 -6.15 0.31 -7.49
N SER A 96 -6.12 1.57 -7.07
CA SER A 96 -5.87 2.73 -7.94
C SER A 96 -4.40 2.98 -8.18
N PHE A 97 -3.51 2.47 -7.32
CA PHE A 97 -2.06 2.48 -7.51
C PHE A 97 -1.61 1.49 -8.59
N ALA A 98 -2.46 0.53 -8.95
CA ALA A 98 -2.52 0.05 -10.33
C ALA A 98 -3.10 1.15 -11.24
N VAL A 99 -2.44 2.32 -11.23
CA VAL A 99 -2.48 3.27 -12.35
C VAL A 99 -2.08 2.41 -13.53
N SER A 100 -3.05 2.17 -14.38
CA SER A 100 -2.92 1.21 -15.46
C SER A 100 -1.70 1.63 -16.29
N MET A 101 -0.82 0.70 -16.60
CA MET A 101 0.33 0.92 -17.50
C MET A 101 -0.09 1.63 -18.79
N GLN A 102 -1.38 1.54 -19.14
CA GLN A 102 -2.04 2.21 -20.25
C GLN A 102 -2.19 3.73 -20.06
N ASP A 103 -2.44 4.25 -18.85
CA ASP A 103 -2.49 5.70 -18.55
C ASP A 103 -1.09 6.30 -18.56
N VAL A 104 -0.10 5.59 -18.01
CA VAL A 104 1.32 5.97 -18.10
C VAL A 104 1.78 5.95 -19.56
N ALA A 105 1.44 4.90 -20.32
CA ALA A 105 1.75 4.82 -21.75
C ALA A 105 1.01 5.90 -22.57
N GLN A 106 -0.21 6.28 -22.20
CA GLN A 106 -0.96 7.34 -22.88
C GLN A 106 -0.38 8.72 -22.59
N ALA A 107 -0.06 9.03 -21.33
CA ALA A 107 0.63 10.26 -20.96
C ALA A 107 2.02 10.36 -21.62
N TYR A 108 2.76 9.24 -21.67
CA TYR A 108 4.04 9.14 -22.34
C TYR A 108 3.94 9.39 -23.86
N ARG A 109 2.95 8.77 -24.54
CA ARG A 109 2.71 9.02 -25.97
C ARG A 109 2.32 10.47 -26.24
N LEU A 110 1.46 11.06 -25.40
CA LEU A 110 0.99 12.44 -25.58
C LEU A 110 2.13 13.45 -25.39
N SER A 111 2.99 13.24 -24.38
CA SER A 111 4.16 14.09 -24.14
C SER A 111 5.19 14.01 -25.27
N HIS A 112 5.39 12.83 -25.86
CA HIS A 112 6.38 12.64 -26.94
C HIS A 112 5.87 12.96 -28.35
N ALA A 113 4.55 13.02 -28.57
CA ALA A 113 3.99 13.50 -29.83
C ALA A 113 4.29 14.99 -30.03
N THR A 114 4.08 15.80 -28.99
CA THR A 114 4.37 17.24 -29.00
C THR A 114 5.86 17.54 -29.16
N ASP A 115 6.72 16.71 -28.57
CA ASP A 115 8.18 16.88 -28.60
C ASP A 115 8.80 16.46 -29.95
N ARG A 116 8.18 15.49 -30.65
CA ARG A 116 8.57 15.13 -32.02
C ARG A 116 8.15 16.19 -33.03
N ASP A 117 6.98 16.79 -32.87
CA ASP A 117 6.53 17.85 -33.78
C ASP A 117 7.33 19.16 -33.60
N SER A 118 7.76 19.49 -32.38
CA SER A 118 8.53 20.72 -32.10
C SER A 118 9.98 20.69 -32.59
N ALA A 119 10.66 19.54 -32.48
CA ALA A 119 12.04 19.38 -32.92
C ALA A 119 12.20 19.49 -34.46
N PHE A 120 11.24 18.96 -35.22
CA PHE A 120 11.22 19.11 -36.69
C PHE A 120 10.68 20.47 -37.14
N ALA A 121 9.75 21.07 -36.37
CA ALA A 121 9.26 22.42 -36.63
C ALA A 121 10.37 23.48 -36.51
N LEU A 122 11.29 23.36 -35.55
CA LEU A 122 12.40 24.32 -35.38
C LEU A 122 13.31 24.40 -36.61
N SER A 123 13.57 23.28 -37.30
CA SER A 123 14.38 23.27 -38.53
C SER A 123 13.62 23.83 -39.73
N SER A 124 12.33 23.52 -39.88
CA SER A 124 11.52 24.05 -40.99
C SER A 124 11.22 25.54 -40.83
N GLU A 125 11.04 26.02 -39.60
CA GLU A 125 10.90 27.44 -39.31
C GLU A 125 12.22 28.20 -39.55
N PHE A 126 13.37 27.54 -39.40
CA PHE A 126 14.66 28.15 -39.73
C PHE A 126 14.85 28.35 -41.23
N ASP A 127 14.46 27.36 -42.04
CA ASP A 127 14.48 27.49 -43.50
C ASP A 127 13.43 28.49 -44.00
N SER A 128 12.27 28.58 -43.34
CA SER A 128 11.24 29.60 -43.64
C SER A 128 11.74 31.02 -43.35
N VAL A 129 12.44 31.22 -42.22
CA VAL A 129 13.06 32.49 -41.85
C VAL A 129 14.24 32.82 -42.77
N ARG A 130 15.08 31.85 -43.14
CA ARG A 130 16.17 32.02 -44.11
C ARG A 130 15.65 32.41 -45.50
N ALA A 131 14.58 31.77 -45.97
CA ALA A 131 13.94 32.11 -47.24
C ALA A 131 13.36 33.53 -47.21
N ARG A 132 12.72 33.93 -46.09
CA ARG A 132 12.19 35.29 -45.89
C ARG A 132 13.31 36.33 -45.83
N LEU A 133 14.42 36.03 -45.16
CA LEU A 133 15.64 36.84 -45.14
C LEU A 133 16.23 37.07 -46.54
N HIS A 134 16.33 36.00 -47.31
CA HIS A 134 16.83 36.06 -48.69
C HIS A 134 15.88 36.85 -49.60
N HIS A 135 14.57 36.75 -49.37
CA HIS A 135 13.56 37.53 -50.08
C HIS A 135 13.63 39.03 -49.73
N LEU A 136 13.78 39.37 -48.45
CA LEU A 136 13.95 40.76 -48.00
C LEU A 136 15.25 41.39 -48.52
N ARG A 137 16.33 40.60 -48.66
CA ARG A 137 17.60 41.03 -49.26
C ARG A 137 17.49 41.38 -50.75
N ALA A 138 16.60 40.72 -51.49
CA ALA A 138 16.40 40.99 -52.91
C ALA A 138 15.49 42.22 -53.17
N HIS A 139 14.95 42.83 -52.11
CA HIS A 139 14.02 43.95 -52.23
C HIS A 139 14.79 45.28 -52.34
N PRO A 140 14.54 46.11 -53.38
CA PRO A 140 15.35 47.30 -53.70
C PRO A 140 15.34 48.38 -52.62
N ASP A 141 14.29 48.45 -51.80
CA ASP A 141 14.12 49.45 -50.73
C ASP A 141 14.73 49.05 -49.37
N LEU A 142 15.17 47.79 -49.19
CA LEU A 142 15.67 47.28 -47.90
C LEU A 142 17.19 47.05 -47.88
N ALA A 143 17.90 47.47 -48.93
CA ALA A 143 19.36 47.30 -49.05
C ALA A 143 20.14 47.97 -47.89
N SER A 144 19.57 48.94 -47.18
CA SER A 144 20.19 49.62 -46.05
C SER A 144 20.12 48.87 -44.71
N LEU A 145 19.34 47.79 -44.61
CA LEU A 145 19.15 46.99 -43.38
C LEU A 145 20.16 45.83 -43.25
N GLU A 146 21.14 45.77 -44.16
CA GLU A 146 22.10 44.67 -44.29
C GLU A 146 22.83 44.26 -42.99
N PRO A 147 23.25 45.20 -42.10
CA PRO A 147 23.96 44.85 -40.85
C PRO A 147 23.08 44.19 -39.78
N GLU A 148 21.93 44.78 -39.44
CA GLU A 148 21.03 44.28 -38.37
C GLU A 148 20.43 42.91 -38.73
N VAL A 149 20.16 42.71 -40.01
CA VAL A 149 19.61 41.48 -40.55
C VAL A 149 20.65 40.35 -40.54
N MET A 150 21.93 40.67 -40.76
CA MET A 150 23.04 39.72 -40.58
C MET A 150 23.32 39.40 -39.12
N GLU A 151 23.21 40.38 -38.21
CA GLU A 151 23.41 40.19 -36.78
C GLU A 151 22.34 39.29 -36.16
N LEU A 152 21.06 39.50 -36.50
CA LEU A 152 19.96 38.64 -36.06
C LEU A 152 20.09 37.21 -36.62
N ALA A 153 20.48 37.07 -37.89
CA ALA A 153 20.71 35.76 -38.50
C ALA A 153 21.91 35.03 -37.87
N ALA A 154 22.98 35.75 -37.52
CA ALA A 154 24.14 35.20 -36.82
C ALA A 154 23.78 34.77 -35.39
N GLN A 155 23.02 35.57 -34.66
CA GLN A 155 22.56 35.26 -33.29
C GLN A 155 21.65 34.02 -33.28
N MET A 156 20.66 33.97 -34.18
CA MET A 156 19.79 32.80 -34.35
C MET A 156 20.57 31.55 -34.79
N SER A 157 21.59 31.70 -35.64
CA SER A 157 22.44 30.58 -36.06
C SER A 157 23.29 30.04 -34.92
N HIS A 158 23.76 30.89 -34.00
CA HIS A 158 24.51 30.46 -32.82
C HIS A 158 23.60 29.69 -31.85
N THR A 159 22.44 30.26 -31.51
CA THR A 159 21.48 29.61 -30.60
C THR A 159 21.00 28.26 -31.16
N THR A 160 20.76 28.17 -32.47
CA THR A 160 20.33 26.92 -33.10
C THR A 160 21.45 25.87 -33.16
N ARG A 161 22.70 26.29 -33.33
CA ARG A 161 23.87 25.39 -33.23
C ARG A 161 24.03 24.85 -31.82
N ASP A 162 23.87 25.69 -30.80
CA ASP A 162 23.94 25.27 -29.39
C ASP A 162 22.83 24.26 -29.06
N LEU A 163 21.58 24.52 -29.49
CA LEU A 163 20.49 23.56 -29.34
C LEU A 163 20.74 22.25 -30.10
N ALA A 164 21.20 22.32 -31.35
CA ALA A 164 21.51 21.12 -32.15
C ALA A 164 22.66 20.29 -31.56
N GLN A 165 23.60 20.93 -30.87
CA GLN A 165 24.70 20.25 -30.20
C GLN A 165 24.24 19.57 -28.90
N ILE A 166 23.40 20.26 -28.11
CA ILE A 166 22.80 19.72 -26.88
C ILE A 166 21.86 18.55 -27.21
N TYR A 167 21.00 18.72 -28.22
CA TYR A 167 19.99 17.76 -28.68
C TYR A 167 20.42 17.02 -29.94
N SER A 168 21.71 16.73 -30.08
CA SER A 168 22.18 15.92 -31.21
C SER A 168 21.54 14.53 -31.16
N ASP A 169 21.16 14.01 -32.32
CA ASP A 169 20.53 12.68 -32.45
C ASP A 169 21.35 11.57 -31.78
N GLU A 170 22.68 11.71 -31.75
CA GLU A 170 23.58 10.80 -31.05
C GLU A 170 23.35 10.83 -29.53
N LYS A 171 23.21 12.02 -28.92
CA LYS A 171 22.97 12.18 -27.48
C LYS A 171 21.60 11.65 -27.09
N VAL A 172 20.59 11.93 -27.91
CA VAL A 172 19.23 11.42 -27.69
C VAL A 172 19.18 9.90 -27.82
N THR A 173 19.84 9.34 -28.83
CA THR A 173 19.91 7.88 -29.01
C THR A 173 20.63 7.21 -27.84
N ARG A 174 21.73 7.80 -27.36
CA ARG A 174 22.46 7.31 -26.19
C ARG A 174 21.61 7.36 -24.92
N ALA A 175 20.86 8.45 -24.71
CA ALA A 175 19.95 8.57 -23.57
C ALA A 175 18.84 7.51 -23.61
N LYS A 176 18.29 7.22 -24.80
CA LYS A 176 17.30 6.15 -24.99
C LYS A 176 17.87 4.77 -24.63
N VAL A 177 19.07 4.45 -25.12
CA VAL A 177 19.74 3.18 -24.79
C VAL A 177 19.96 3.05 -23.28
N PHE A 178 20.44 4.11 -22.63
CA PHE A 178 20.62 4.11 -21.17
C PHE A 178 19.31 3.89 -20.40
N LEU A 179 18.21 4.52 -20.83
CA LEU A 179 16.91 4.33 -20.20
C LEU A 179 16.37 2.91 -20.41
N THR A 180 16.57 2.32 -21.59
CA THR A 180 16.21 0.92 -21.86
C THR A 180 17.02 -0.04 -20.98
N GLU A 181 18.33 0.18 -20.85
CA GLU A 181 19.19 -0.60 -19.95
C GLU A 181 18.73 -0.47 -18.49
N ARG A 182 18.44 0.75 -18.02
CA ARG A 182 17.89 0.98 -16.67
C ARG A 182 16.53 0.32 -16.46
N GLN A 183 15.69 0.24 -17.49
CA GLN A 183 14.41 -0.45 -17.40
C GLN A 183 14.60 -1.97 -17.23
N GLN A 184 15.53 -2.56 -17.98
CA GLN A 184 15.90 -3.97 -17.83
C GLN A 184 16.53 -4.25 -16.46
N ASP A 185 17.38 -3.35 -15.95
CA ASP A 185 17.95 -3.45 -14.61
C ASP A 185 16.85 -3.44 -13.52
N LEU A 186 15.84 -2.58 -13.66
CA LEU A 186 14.72 -2.49 -12.72
C LEU A 186 13.85 -3.76 -12.73
N GLU A 187 13.59 -4.33 -13.90
CA GLU A 187 12.84 -5.59 -14.04
C GLU A 187 13.59 -6.74 -13.34
N ALA A 188 14.89 -6.89 -13.60
CA ALA A 188 15.71 -7.89 -12.94
C ALA A 188 15.83 -7.67 -11.41
N PHE A 189 15.75 -6.42 -10.95
CA PHE A 189 15.72 -6.11 -9.53
C PHE A 189 14.37 -6.48 -8.89
N GLN A 190 13.26 -6.22 -9.58
CA GLN A 190 11.93 -6.61 -9.13
C GLN A 190 11.81 -8.13 -8.96
N ASP A 191 12.30 -8.90 -9.93
CA ASP A 191 12.30 -10.37 -9.86
C ASP A 191 13.05 -10.88 -8.62
N LYS A 192 14.18 -10.24 -8.28
CA LYS A 192 14.96 -10.59 -7.08
C LYS A 192 14.21 -10.24 -5.79
N LEU A 193 13.50 -9.11 -5.76
CA LEU A 193 12.68 -8.73 -4.61
C LEU A 193 11.55 -9.73 -4.39
N ASP A 194 10.85 -10.12 -5.45
CA ASP A 194 9.75 -11.07 -5.38
C ASP A 194 10.24 -12.44 -4.88
N LEU A 195 11.39 -12.90 -5.37
CA LEU A 195 12.04 -14.10 -4.87
C LEU A 195 12.38 -13.98 -3.37
N ALA A 196 13.01 -12.88 -2.95
CA ALA A 196 13.39 -12.67 -1.56
C ALA A 196 12.17 -12.62 -0.61
N LEU A 197 11.07 -11.99 -1.05
CA LEU A 197 9.80 -11.99 -0.31
C LEU A 197 9.24 -13.41 -0.17
N SER A 198 9.24 -14.19 -1.24
CA SER A 198 8.76 -15.57 -1.21
C SER A 198 9.55 -16.44 -0.23
N ILE A 199 10.89 -16.34 -0.25
CA ILE A 199 11.79 -17.05 0.68
C ILE A 199 11.52 -16.61 2.11
N THR A 200 11.32 -15.32 2.35
CA THR A 200 11.03 -14.80 3.69
C THR A 200 9.72 -15.35 4.25
N GLU A 201 8.70 -15.47 3.40
CA GLU A 201 7.40 -16.01 3.81
C GLU A 201 7.47 -17.53 4.06
N GLU A 202 8.28 -18.25 3.29
CA GLU A 202 8.58 -19.66 3.52
C GLU A 202 9.34 -19.88 4.83
N LEU A 203 10.38 -19.08 5.10
CA LEU A 203 11.13 -19.12 6.37
C LEU A 203 10.22 -18.88 7.58
N LYS A 204 9.31 -17.90 7.51
CA LYS A 204 8.31 -17.67 8.57
C LYS A 204 7.38 -18.85 8.77
N ARG A 205 7.03 -19.56 7.70
CA ARG A 205 6.21 -20.78 7.79
C ARG A 205 6.97 -21.89 8.49
N TRP A 206 8.21 -22.17 8.08
CA TRP A 206 9.06 -23.17 8.72
C TRP A 206 9.29 -22.87 10.20
N GLN A 207 9.49 -21.61 10.57
CA GLN A 207 9.60 -21.21 11.97
C GLN A 207 8.37 -21.63 12.77
N ARG A 208 7.16 -21.30 12.29
CA ARG A 208 5.90 -21.67 12.96
C ARG A 208 5.72 -23.17 13.07
N ASP A 209 6.10 -23.91 12.03
CA ASP A 209 5.99 -25.37 12.01
C ASP A 209 6.97 -26.01 13.01
N ILE A 210 8.19 -25.48 13.12
CA ILE A 210 9.19 -25.90 14.12
C ILE A 210 8.67 -25.61 15.53
N GLU A 211 8.19 -24.39 15.80
CA GLU A 211 7.63 -24.03 17.13
C GLU A 211 6.43 -24.92 17.52
N ALA A 212 5.60 -25.31 16.55
CA ALA A 212 4.50 -26.24 16.79
C ALA A 212 5.01 -27.65 17.11
N SER A 213 6.01 -28.13 16.37
CA SER A 213 6.65 -29.42 16.57
C SER A 213 7.37 -29.51 17.92
N GLU A 214 8.06 -28.44 18.33
CA GLU A 214 8.73 -28.35 19.63
C GLU A 214 7.71 -28.39 20.79
N ARG A 215 6.59 -27.67 20.65
CA ARG A 215 5.48 -27.74 21.61
C ARG A 215 4.86 -29.13 21.71
N GLU A 216 4.82 -29.89 20.62
CA GLU A 216 4.38 -31.29 20.63
C GLU A 216 5.41 -32.21 21.30
N ALA A 217 6.69 -32.07 20.96
CA ALA A 217 7.78 -32.82 21.58
C ALA A 217 7.84 -32.62 23.12
N ASN A 218 7.72 -31.38 23.59
CA ASN A 218 7.68 -31.09 25.03
C ASN A 218 6.49 -31.77 25.72
N ARG A 219 5.30 -31.73 25.11
CA ARG A 219 4.11 -32.44 25.64
C ARG A 219 4.31 -33.96 25.71
N HIS A 220 5.03 -34.54 24.74
CA HIS A 220 5.39 -35.96 24.78
C HIS A 220 6.38 -36.26 25.90
N MET A 221 7.36 -35.38 26.13
CA MET A 221 8.33 -35.53 27.21
C MET A 221 7.67 -35.44 28.58
N ASP A 222 6.79 -34.46 28.81
CA ASP A 222 6.03 -34.31 30.07
C ASP A 222 5.15 -35.53 30.35
N ARG A 223 4.55 -36.12 29.31
CA ARG A 223 3.75 -37.34 29.43
C ARG A 223 4.64 -38.52 29.78
N LEU A 224 5.76 -38.69 29.07
CA LEU A 224 6.70 -39.77 29.34
C LEU A 224 7.23 -39.71 30.77
N GLU A 225 7.58 -38.52 31.26
CA GLU A 225 8.04 -38.33 32.64
C GLU A 225 6.95 -38.73 33.66
N ARG A 226 5.71 -38.33 33.40
CA ARG A 226 4.57 -38.69 34.25
C ARG A 226 4.30 -40.18 34.26
N ASP A 227 4.26 -40.81 33.09
CA ASP A 227 4.05 -42.25 32.93
C ASP A 227 5.20 -43.03 33.61
N LEU A 228 6.43 -42.54 33.52
CA LEU A 228 7.59 -43.12 34.19
C LEU A 228 7.49 -43.00 35.72
N LYS A 229 7.10 -41.82 36.23
CA LYS A 229 6.85 -41.58 37.66
C LYS A 229 5.74 -42.47 38.23
N GLU A 230 4.73 -42.81 37.43
CA GLU A 230 3.66 -43.73 37.83
C GLU A 230 4.15 -45.19 37.94
N VAL A 231 5.02 -45.63 37.02
CA VAL A 231 5.46 -47.04 36.95
C VAL A 231 6.64 -47.35 37.88
N LEU A 232 7.54 -46.39 38.16
CA LEU A 232 8.75 -46.62 38.98
C LEU A 232 8.48 -47.15 40.39
N PRO A 233 7.48 -46.64 41.14
CA PRO A 233 7.16 -47.14 42.48
C PRO A 233 6.79 -48.64 42.48
N GLY A 234 6.09 -49.11 41.43
CA GLY A 234 5.73 -50.53 41.28
C GLY A 234 6.92 -51.46 41.04
N LEU A 235 8.06 -50.92 40.63
CA LEU A 235 9.32 -51.64 40.43
C LEU A 235 10.25 -51.57 41.66
N GLY A 236 9.82 -50.91 42.74
CA GLY A 236 10.61 -50.76 43.97
C GLY A 236 11.65 -49.65 43.93
N TYR A 237 11.54 -48.71 42.98
CA TYR A 237 12.34 -47.50 42.93
C TYR A 237 11.49 -46.28 43.32
N GLU A 238 11.78 -45.65 44.45
CA GLU A 238 11.24 -44.33 44.80
C GLU A 238 12.12 -43.24 44.17
N LEU A 239 11.54 -42.40 43.31
CA LEU A 239 12.13 -41.09 43.03
C LEU A 239 11.86 -40.24 44.28
N ASP A 240 12.75 -40.31 45.25
CA ASP A 240 12.79 -39.31 46.32
C ASP A 240 12.92 -37.93 45.66
N ASP A 241 12.07 -37.01 46.08
CA ASP A 241 11.78 -35.73 45.43
C ASP A 241 13.04 -35.08 44.84
N LEU A 242 13.18 -35.17 43.50
CA LEU A 242 13.95 -34.18 42.77
C LEU A 242 13.15 -32.89 42.89
N ASP A 243 13.40 -32.17 43.98
CA ASP A 243 12.97 -30.81 44.22
C ASP A 243 13.27 -30.00 42.95
N MET A 244 12.22 -29.82 42.14
CA MET A 244 12.15 -28.82 41.10
C MET A 244 12.00 -27.47 41.81
N ALA A 245 13.07 -27.07 42.50
CA ALA A 245 13.28 -25.69 42.84
C ALA A 245 13.34 -24.91 41.53
N ASP A 246 12.51 -23.88 41.42
CA ASP A 246 12.70 -22.74 40.52
C ASP A 246 14.20 -22.42 40.37
N ASP A 247 14.84 -22.88 39.29
CA ASP A 247 16.14 -22.37 38.84
C ASP A 247 15.87 -21.46 37.65
N ASP A 248 15.47 -20.25 38.03
CA ASP A 248 15.48 -19.06 37.21
C ASP A 248 16.87 -18.89 36.57
N GLY A 249 16.99 -19.16 35.27
CA GLY A 249 18.06 -18.60 34.44
C GLY A 249 19.44 -19.26 34.47
N LYS A 250 19.59 -20.58 34.67
CA LYS A 250 20.90 -21.23 34.47
C LYS A 250 21.21 -21.49 33.00
N VAL A 251 21.79 -20.48 32.37
CA VAL A 251 22.37 -20.53 31.02
C VAL A 251 23.50 -21.57 30.98
N VAL A 252 23.23 -22.75 30.44
CA VAL A 252 24.28 -23.73 30.12
C VAL A 252 25.07 -23.20 28.92
N SER A 253 26.28 -22.71 29.19
CA SER A 253 27.21 -22.29 28.14
C SER A 253 27.68 -23.52 27.37
N MET A 254 27.27 -23.64 26.10
CA MET A 254 27.85 -24.64 25.21
C MET A 254 29.36 -24.40 25.05
N PRO A 255 30.21 -25.44 25.07
CA PRO A 255 31.62 -25.29 24.75
C PRO A 255 31.74 -24.78 23.32
N LYS A 256 32.44 -23.64 23.15
CA LYS A 256 32.84 -23.12 21.84
C LYS A 256 33.51 -24.24 21.06
N SER A 257 32.93 -24.59 19.92
CA SER A 257 33.57 -25.45 18.91
C SER A 257 34.92 -24.85 18.55
N ALA A 258 35.99 -25.47 19.04
CA ALA A 258 37.35 -25.13 18.64
C ALA A 258 37.46 -25.42 17.15
N MET A 259 37.61 -24.35 16.38
CA MET A 259 38.02 -24.38 14.99
C MET A 259 39.38 -25.08 14.89
N SER A 260 39.39 -26.37 14.52
CA SER A 260 40.61 -27.05 14.10
C SER A 260 40.84 -26.74 12.63
N THR A 261 41.60 -25.69 12.37
CA THR A 261 42.34 -25.53 11.11
C THR A 261 43.34 -26.70 11.01
N PRO A 262 43.31 -27.54 9.97
CA PRO A 262 44.43 -28.41 9.69
C PRO A 262 45.49 -27.58 8.97
N ASP A 263 46.56 -27.25 9.68
CA ASP A 263 47.81 -26.83 9.05
C ASP A 263 48.50 -28.04 8.41
N ARG A 264 49.11 -27.76 7.26
CA ARG A 264 49.63 -28.68 6.26
C ARG A 264 50.85 -29.46 6.79
N THR A 265 51.04 -30.70 6.32
CA THR A 265 52.35 -31.26 5.91
C THR A 265 52.21 -32.72 5.43
N ASN A 266 52.12 -32.92 4.10
CA ASN A 266 53.15 -33.53 3.24
C ASN A 266 52.67 -33.46 1.79
#